data_AF-A0A0G0GDB7-F1
#
_entry.id   AF-A0A0G0GDB7-F1
#
_cell.length_a   1.000
_cell.length_b   1.000
_cell.length_c   1.000
_cell.angle_alpha   90.00
_cell.angle_beta   90.00
_cell.angle_gamma   90.00
#
_symmetry.space_group_name_H-M   'P 1'
#
loop_
_entity.id
_entity.type
_entity.pdbx_description
1 polymer ?
#
loop_
_entity_poly.entity_id
_entity_poly.type
_entity_poly.pdbx_seq_one_letter_code
_entity_poly.pdbx_strand_id
1 'polypeptide(L)'
;MATLNKTKKETQIILNPPPPQVAFGKLPAIPFPNQIKENIVYSLDTLTGFLPSFSDRAKVYEIISDPPTLLGLNKTLEKVSGIGFKSSGIQIAEDTYQWVDQTASLQRRITMNIFSSDFTLSSSYLITPSLEKFSGPDEKNQAIDVAKSFLAKMFLFPEDIDENKTKTTLYTIEGATLIPTSKISNTKIIRVDFFQKDLDNFPIYYDKGISSTIDFLIGKENKELKVVSARFFHKNISKTASTYAIKTA
;
A
#
# COMPACT_ATOMS: atom_id res chain seq x y z
N MET A 1 -66.11 0.58 -41.72
CA MET A 1 -65.68 -0.83 -41.65
C MET A 1 -64.27 -0.85 -41.10
N ALA A 2 -64.05 -1.65 -40.04
CA ALA A 2 -62.88 -1.56 -39.17
C ALA A 2 -61.62 -2.19 -39.79
N THR A 3 -60.52 -1.46 -39.70
CA THR A 3 -59.17 -1.88 -40.08
C THR A 3 -58.61 -2.81 -38.99
N LEU A 4 -58.23 -4.03 -39.39
CA LEU A 4 -57.63 -5.03 -38.51
C LEU A 4 -56.14 -4.72 -38.31
N ASN A 5 -55.77 -4.02 -37.23
CA ASN A 5 -54.37 -3.82 -36.86
C ASN A 5 -53.83 -5.04 -36.11
N LYS A 6 -52.95 -5.80 -36.77
CA LYS A 6 -52.14 -6.86 -36.14
C LYS A 6 -51.07 -6.21 -35.26
N THR A 7 -51.18 -6.36 -33.95
CA THR A 7 -50.15 -5.97 -32.99
C THR A 7 -48.97 -6.95 -33.09
N LYS A 8 -47.84 -6.50 -33.65
CA LYS A 8 -46.58 -7.24 -33.69
C LYS A 8 -45.97 -7.16 -32.29
N LYS A 9 -45.99 -8.26 -31.54
CA LYS A 9 -45.38 -8.36 -30.22
C LYS A 9 -43.87 -8.41 -30.40
N GLU A 10 -43.18 -7.29 -30.22
CA GLU A 10 -41.72 -7.25 -30.17
C GLU A 10 -41.27 -8.00 -28.91
N THR A 11 -40.75 -9.21 -29.10
CA THR A 11 -40.07 -9.95 -28.04
C THR A 11 -38.71 -9.31 -27.83
N GLN A 12 -38.57 -8.45 -26.81
CA GLN A 12 -37.26 -8.07 -26.29
C GLN A 12 -36.56 -9.35 -25.84
N ILE A 13 -35.54 -9.77 -26.60
CA ILE A 13 -34.65 -10.85 -26.19
C ILE A 13 -33.81 -10.26 -25.06
N ILE A 14 -34.15 -10.60 -23.81
CA ILE A 14 -33.32 -10.30 -22.65
C ILE A 14 -32.09 -11.20 -22.79
N LEU A 15 -30.99 -10.65 -23.31
CA LEU A 15 -29.70 -11.33 -23.31
C LEU A 15 -29.24 -11.42 -21.86
N ASN A 16 -29.34 -12.61 -21.27
CA ASN A 16 -28.75 -12.86 -19.95
C ASN A 16 -27.24 -12.57 -20.04
N PRO A 17 -26.67 -11.86 -19.05
CA PRO A 17 -25.26 -11.56 -19.06
C PRO A 17 -24.47 -12.87 -19.06
N PRO A 18 -23.34 -12.94 -19.79
CA PRO A 18 -22.52 -14.15 -19.84
C PRO A 18 -22.09 -14.57 -18.43
N PRO A 19 -21.87 -15.87 -18.17
CA PRO A 19 -21.37 -16.32 -16.88
C PRO A 19 -20.01 -15.68 -16.54
N PRO A 20 -19.63 -15.61 -15.24
CA PRO A 20 -18.29 -15.15 -14.85
C PRO A 20 -17.22 -16.04 -15.49
N GLN A 21 -16.09 -15.42 -15.87
CA GLN A 21 -15.02 -16.10 -16.60
C GLN A 21 -14.21 -17.07 -15.73
N VAL A 22 -13.96 -16.72 -14.46
CA VAL A 22 -13.23 -17.55 -13.48
C VAL A 22 -11.88 -18.06 -14.02
N ALA A 23 -11.15 -17.22 -14.76
CA ALA A 23 -9.95 -17.64 -15.51
C ALA A 23 -8.76 -18.05 -14.63
N PHE A 24 -8.69 -17.60 -13.37
CA PHE A 24 -7.64 -17.95 -12.41
C PHE A 24 -8.01 -19.12 -11.50
N GLY A 25 -9.09 -19.86 -11.82
CA GLY A 25 -9.59 -20.95 -10.99
C GLY A 25 -10.22 -20.46 -9.69
N LYS A 26 -10.29 -21.35 -8.68
CA LYS A 26 -10.93 -21.03 -7.40
C LYS A 26 -10.02 -20.12 -6.55
N LEU A 27 -10.57 -18.97 -6.14
CA LEU A 27 -9.85 -18.04 -5.29
C LEU A 27 -9.66 -18.61 -3.86
N PRO A 28 -8.53 -18.29 -3.20
CA PRO A 28 -8.34 -18.63 -1.80
C PRO A 28 -9.39 -17.93 -0.93
N ALA A 29 -9.78 -18.58 0.18
CA ALA A 29 -10.67 -17.97 1.14
C ALA A 29 -9.98 -16.81 1.84
N ILE A 30 -10.64 -15.65 1.90
CA ILE A 30 -10.13 -14.49 2.64
C ILE A 30 -10.29 -14.79 4.14
N PRO A 31 -9.21 -14.79 4.93
CA PRO A 31 -9.29 -14.97 6.37
C PRO A 31 -9.83 -13.67 6.99
N PHE A 32 -11.12 -13.66 7.34
CA PHE A 32 -11.68 -12.59 8.14
C PHE A 32 -11.36 -12.84 9.62
N PRO A 33 -11.07 -11.78 10.41
CA PRO A 33 -10.88 -11.93 11.85
C PRO A 33 -12.13 -12.52 12.50
N ASN A 34 -11.97 -13.25 13.60
CA ASN A 34 -13.09 -13.79 14.38
C ASN A 34 -14.02 -12.64 14.78
N GLN A 35 -15.23 -12.64 14.23
CA GLN A 35 -16.25 -11.67 14.58
C GLN A 35 -17.09 -12.21 15.74
N ILE A 36 -17.34 -11.37 16.74
CA ILE A 36 -18.38 -11.63 17.72
C ILE A 36 -19.71 -11.51 16.97
N LYS A 37 -20.55 -12.54 17.06
CA LYS A 37 -21.83 -12.56 16.36
C LYS A 37 -22.79 -11.61 17.07
N GLU A 38 -22.76 -10.35 16.68
CA GLU A 38 -23.64 -9.31 17.20
C GLU A 38 -24.95 -9.25 16.39
N ASN A 39 -26.09 -9.10 17.07
CA ASN A 39 -27.36 -8.83 16.42
C ASN A 39 -27.41 -7.35 16.03
N ILE A 40 -26.89 -7.01 14.86
CA ILE A 40 -26.91 -5.66 14.32
C ILE A 40 -28.25 -5.44 13.61
N VAL A 41 -29.03 -4.47 14.09
CA VAL A 41 -30.22 -3.97 13.39
C VAL A 41 -29.81 -2.70 12.62
N TYR A 42 -30.00 -2.71 11.31
CA TYR A 42 -29.75 -1.54 10.46
C TYR A 42 -31.05 -1.10 9.77
N SER A 43 -31.24 0.21 9.65
CA SER A 43 -32.28 0.81 8.82
C SER A 43 -31.58 1.54 7.67
N LEU A 44 -32.11 1.40 6.46
CA LEU A 44 -31.57 2.04 5.26
C LEU A 44 -32.65 2.91 4.62
N ASP A 45 -32.54 4.22 4.82
CA ASP A 45 -33.40 5.20 4.17
C ASP A 45 -32.78 5.63 2.83
N THR A 46 -33.40 5.23 1.74
CA THR A 46 -33.00 5.63 0.38
C THR A 46 -33.96 6.70 -0.14
N LEU A 47 -33.42 7.77 -0.76
CA LEU A 47 -34.24 8.84 -1.35
C LEU A 47 -35.21 8.32 -2.41
N THR A 48 -34.85 7.23 -3.08
CA THR A 48 -35.63 6.61 -4.15
C THR A 48 -36.63 5.56 -3.67
N GLY A 49 -36.53 5.10 -2.42
CA GLY A 49 -37.28 3.95 -1.90
C GLY A 49 -36.83 2.58 -2.45
N PHE A 50 -35.72 2.52 -3.20
CA PHE A 50 -35.17 1.31 -3.79
C PHE A 50 -33.75 1.06 -3.30
N LEU A 51 -33.39 -0.22 -3.11
CA LEU A 51 -32.01 -0.60 -2.86
C LEU A 51 -31.14 -0.31 -4.09
N PRO A 52 -29.89 0.15 -3.90
CA PRO A 52 -28.94 0.27 -5.00
C PRO A 52 -28.73 -1.09 -5.67
N SER A 53 -28.73 -1.09 -7.00
CA SER A 53 -28.39 -2.28 -7.77
C SER A 53 -26.86 -2.40 -7.85
N PHE A 54 -26.33 -3.52 -7.40
CA PHE A 54 -24.91 -3.84 -7.49
C PHE A 54 -24.66 -4.86 -8.58
N SER A 55 -23.46 -4.81 -9.16
CA SER A 55 -22.98 -5.86 -10.07
C SER A 55 -22.98 -7.22 -9.36
N ASP A 56 -23.37 -8.28 -10.05
CA ASP A 56 -23.27 -9.67 -9.58
C ASP A 56 -21.83 -10.22 -9.65
N ARG A 57 -20.92 -9.44 -10.23
CA ARG A 57 -19.55 -9.82 -10.54
C ARG A 57 -18.54 -8.74 -10.19
N ALA A 58 -17.37 -9.16 -9.75
CA ALA A 58 -16.20 -8.33 -9.53
C ALA A 58 -15.07 -8.73 -10.47
N LYS A 59 -14.23 -7.75 -10.81
CA LYS A 59 -12.97 -8.01 -11.51
C LYS A 59 -11.93 -8.45 -10.48
N VAL A 60 -11.21 -9.50 -10.84
CA VAL A 60 -10.06 -10.01 -10.10
C VAL A 60 -8.85 -9.85 -10.99
N TYR A 61 -7.75 -9.43 -10.38
CA TYR A 61 -6.47 -9.22 -11.04
C TYR A 61 -5.44 -10.15 -10.41
N GLU A 62 -4.59 -10.73 -11.24
CA GLU A 62 -3.43 -11.48 -10.75
C GLU A 62 -2.36 -10.51 -10.21
N ILE A 63 -1.75 -10.87 -9.07
CA ILE A 63 -0.58 -10.17 -8.55
C ILE A 63 0.64 -10.66 -9.32
N ILE A 64 1.35 -9.75 -9.98
CA ILE A 64 2.56 -10.06 -10.74
C ILE A 64 3.76 -9.88 -9.82
N SER A 65 4.68 -10.86 -9.86
CA SER A 65 6.02 -10.75 -9.28
C SER A 65 7.06 -10.96 -10.37
N ASP A 66 8.16 -10.23 -10.29
CA ASP A 66 9.27 -10.41 -11.20
C ASP A 66 9.87 -11.82 -11.01
N PRO A 67 10.17 -12.55 -12.10
CA PRO A 67 10.76 -13.87 -11.99
C PRO A 67 12.16 -13.77 -11.37
N PRO A 68 12.61 -14.81 -10.64
CA PRO A 68 13.98 -14.88 -10.17
C PRO A 68 14.98 -14.70 -11.31
N THR A 69 16.01 -13.87 -11.09
CA THR A 69 17.08 -13.65 -12.08
C THR A 69 18.46 -13.87 -11.45
N LEU A 70 19.41 -14.40 -12.24
CA LEU A 70 20.81 -14.58 -11.82
C LEU A 70 21.48 -13.26 -11.38
N LEU A 71 20.94 -12.12 -11.84
CA LEU A 71 21.44 -10.77 -11.52
C LEU A 71 20.65 -10.08 -10.40
N GLY A 72 19.73 -10.77 -9.73
CA GLY A 72 18.88 -10.19 -8.67
C GLY A 72 19.69 -9.50 -7.57
N LEU A 73 20.77 -10.15 -7.12
CA LEU A 73 21.66 -9.57 -6.11
C LEU A 73 22.37 -8.31 -6.60
N ASN A 74 22.94 -8.31 -7.81
CA ASN A 74 23.64 -7.16 -8.37
C ASN A 74 22.69 -5.96 -8.55
N LYS A 75 21.51 -6.19 -9.11
CA LYS A 75 20.47 -5.16 -9.23
C LYS A 75 20.06 -4.62 -7.86
N THR A 76 19.93 -5.49 -6.86
CA THR A 76 19.58 -5.06 -5.50
C THR A 76 20.70 -4.24 -4.86
N LEU A 77 21.95 -4.60 -5.10
CA LEU A 77 23.12 -3.83 -4.66
C LEU A 77 23.11 -2.41 -5.24
N GLU A 78 22.79 -2.25 -6.53
CA GLU A 78 22.64 -0.93 -7.17
C GLU A 78 21.55 -0.09 -6.48
N LYS A 79 20.38 -0.70 -6.18
CA LYS A 79 19.27 -0.03 -5.48
C LYS A 79 19.69 0.48 -4.10
N VAL A 80 20.23 -0.39 -3.25
CA VAL A 80 20.62 -0.01 -1.87
C VAL A 80 21.82 0.92 -1.84
N SER A 81 22.70 0.85 -2.84
CA SER A 81 23.80 1.82 -3.00
C SER A 81 23.29 3.23 -3.27
N GLY A 82 22.18 3.37 -4.00
CA GLY A 82 21.52 4.66 -4.27
C GLY A 82 21.07 5.43 -3.01
N ILE A 83 20.88 4.73 -1.89
CA ILE A 83 20.51 5.31 -0.58
C ILE A 83 21.64 5.23 0.47
N GLY A 84 22.85 4.89 0.03
CA GLY A 84 24.09 5.00 0.81
C GLY A 84 24.62 3.70 1.43
N PHE A 85 24.00 2.54 1.20
CA PHE A 85 24.54 1.27 1.66
C PHE A 85 25.67 0.80 0.74
N LYS A 86 26.91 0.81 1.25
CA LYS A 86 28.12 0.45 0.48
C LYS A 86 28.66 -0.96 0.75
N SER A 87 28.11 -1.66 1.73
CA SER A 87 28.52 -3.04 2.03
C SER A 87 28.03 -4.01 0.95
N SER A 88 28.65 -5.18 0.83
CA SER A 88 28.23 -6.23 -0.12
C SER A 88 26.90 -6.90 0.25
N GLY A 89 26.40 -6.65 1.47
CA GLY A 89 25.26 -7.35 2.04
C GLY A 89 25.61 -8.75 2.51
N ILE A 90 24.75 -9.31 3.36
CA ILE A 90 24.84 -10.68 3.88
C ILE A 90 23.52 -11.37 3.56
N GLN A 91 23.59 -12.57 2.99
CA GLN A 91 22.42 -13.41 2.77
C GLN A 91 21.90 -13.90 4.13
N ILE A 92 20.61 -13.66 4.40
CA ILE A 92 19.97 -14.11 5.64
C ILE A 92 18.87 -15.17 5.39
N ALA A 93 18.40 -15.27 4.14
CA ALA A 93 17.57 -16.35 3.64
C ALA A 93 17.82 -16.53 2.13
N GLU A 94 17.19 -17.53 1.50
CA GLU A 94 17.42 -17.89 0.10
C GLU A 94 17.34 -16.68 -0.85
N ASP A 95 16.29 -15.86 -0.73
CA ASP A 95 16.01 -14.69 -1.56
C ASP A 95 16.18 -13.35 -0.83
N THR A 96 16.65 -13.38 0.42
CA THR A 96 16.64 -12.21 1.30
C THR A 96 18.04 -11.88 1.78
N TYR A 97 18.43 -10.63 1.56
CA TYR A 97 19.73 -10.09 1.89
C TYR A 97 19.59 -8.88 2.80
N GLN A 98 20.65 -8.61 3.55
CA GLN A 98 20.69 -7.53 4.52
C GLN A 98 21.96 -6.71 4.40
N TRP A 99 21.81 -5.40 4.42
CA TRP A 99 22.90 -4.44 4.40
C TRP A 99 22.88 -3.57 5.65
N VAL A 100 24.07 -3.18 6.09
CA VAL A 100 24.26 -2.28 7.23
C VAL A 100 25.00 -1.05 6.73
N ASP A 101 24.51 0.12 7.14
CA ASP A 101 25.17 1.40 6.91
C ASP A 101 26.18 1.64 8.03
N GLN A 102 27.44 1.31 7.75
CA GLN A 102 28.55 1.43 8.71
C GLN A 102 28.96 2.89 8.97
N THR A 103 28.45 3.84 8.18
CA THR A 103 28.85 5.25 8.23
C THR A 103 27.82 6.16 8.89
N ALA A 104 26.60 5.67 9.13
CA ALA A 104 25.51 6.46 9.69
C ALA A 104 25.44 6.39 11.22
N SER A 105 25.21 7.56 11.84
CA SER A 105 24.94 7.73 13.29
C SER A 105 23.78 6.85 13.79
N LEU A 106 22.78 6.62 12.94
CA LEU A 106 21.55 5.88 13.26
C LEU A 106 21.69 4.35 13.15
N GLN A 107 22.86 3.82 12.77
CA GLN A 107 23.11 2.38 12.61
C GLN A 107 22.03 1.70 11.74
N ARG A 108 21.79 2.24 10.55
CA ARG A 108 20.70 1.80 9.67
C ARG A 108 20.96 0.39 9.13
N ARG A 109 19.89 -0.39 9.02
CA ARG A 109 19.89 -1.74 8.44
C ARG A 109 18.72 -1.89 7.49
N ILE A 110 19.00 -2.32 6.26
CA ILE A 110 17.97 -2.64 5.27
C ILE A 110 17.99 -4.14 4.99
N THR A 111 16.83 -4.77 5.04
CA THR A 111 16.60 -6.17 4.68
C THR A 111 15.64 -6.20 3.51
N MET A 112 16.05 -6.83 2.41
CA MET A 112 15.34 -6.77 1.13
C MET A 112 15.33 -8.11 0.43
N ASN A 113 14.17 -8.44 -0.16
CA ASN A 113 14.03 -9.56 -1.07
C ASN A 113 14.60 -9.17 -2.46
N ILE A 114 15.53 -9.96 -2.99
CA ILE A 114 16.26 -9.62 -4.21
C ILE A 114 15.44 -9.82 -5.50
N PHE A 115 14.27 -10.46 -5.40
CA PHE A 115 13.35 -10.68 -6.52
C PHE A 115 12.16 -9.73 -6.44
N SER A 116 11.41 -9.71 -5.33
CA SER A 116 10.23 -8.85 -5.20
C SER A 116 10.56 -7.39 -4.92
N SER A 117 11.80 -7.09 -4.48
CA SER A 117 12.20 -5.77 -3.99
C SER A 117 11.42 -5.28 -2.75
N ASP A 118 10.64 -6.16 -2.11
CA ASP A 118 10.03 -5.86 -0.81
C ASP A 118 11.15 -5.66 0.22
N PHE A 119 11.05 -4.62 1.04
CA PHE A 119 12.08 -4.32 2.03
C PHE A 119 11.55 -3.74 3.34
N THR A 120 12.38 -3.91 4.36
CA THR A 120 12.27 -3.17 5.62
C THR A 120 13.58 -2.46 5.90
N LEU A 121 13.49 -1.22 6.39
CA LEU A 121 14.60 -0.44 6.90
C LEU A 121 14.35 -0.19 8.38
N SER A 122 15.36 -0.44 9.21
CA SER A 122 15.34 -0.15 10.65
C SER A 122 16.59 0.62 11.06
N SER A 123 16.50 1.29 12.21
CA SER A 123 17.59 2.05 12.83
C SER A 123 17.34 2.22 14.32
N SER A 124 18.29 2.78 15.06
CA SER A 124 18.20 3.03 16.50
C SER A 124 17.44 4.32 16.88
N TYR A 125 16.60 4.85 15.99
CA TYR A 125 15.96 6.17 16.13
C TYR A 125 15.19 6.38 17.45
N LEU A 126 14.59 5.34 18.04
CA LEU A 126 13.84 5.41 19.30
C LEU A 126 14.71 5.81 20.51
N ILE A 127 16.00 5.49 20.46
CA ILE A 127 16.95 5.75 21.54
C ILE A 127 18.02 6.78 21.12
N THR A 128 17.90 7.35 19.92
CA THR A 128 18.88 8.30 19.39
C THR A 128 18.62 9.70 19.96
N PRO A 129 19.51 10.25 20.81
CA PRO A 129 19.28 11.55 21.43
C PRO A 129 19.40 12.73 20.46
N SER A 130 20.10 12.56 19.33
CA SER A 130 20.33 13.59 18.31
C SER A 130 19.11 13.98 17.50
N LEU A 131 17.99 13.25 17.61
CA LEU A 131 16.77 13.58 16.87
C LEU A 131 16.14 14.89 17.37
N GLU A 132 16.13 15.86 16.46
CA GLU A 132 15.58 17.19 16.65
C GLU A 132 14.05 17.16 16.54
N LYS A 133 13.41 18.15 17.18
CA LYS A 133 11.99 18.40 16.99
C LYS A 133 11.74 19.09 15.66
N PHE A 134 10.62 18.74 15.03
CA PHE A 134 10.07 19.51 13.92
C PHE A 134 9.57 20.87 14.42
N SER A 135 9.64 21.89 13.57
CA SER A 135 9.36 23.29 13.90
C SER A 135 8.55 24.01 12.82
N GLY A 136 8.56 23.54 11.58
CA GLY A 136 7.95 24.22 10.43
C GLY A 136 6.68 23.53 9.93
N PRO A 137 5.64 24.28 9.50
CA PRO A 137 4.42 23.70 8.94
C PRO A 137 4.68 22.91 7.65
N ASP A 138 5.68 23.32 6.86
CA ASP A 138 6.04 22.70 5.57
C ASP A 138 6.79 21.37 5.73
N GLU A 139 7.29 21.04 6.93
CA GLU A 139 8.10 19.84 7.13
C GLU A 139 7.30 18.55 6.93
N LYS A 140 5.96 18.60 6.96
CA LYS A 140 5.11 17.47 6.53
C LYS A 140 5.27 17.16 5.05
N ASN A 141 5.23 18.19 4.20
CA ASN A 141 5.40 18.05 2.77
C ASN A 141 6.84 17.64 2.44
N GLN A 142 7.82 18.24 3.12
CA GLN A 142 9.22 17.84 2.98
C GLN A 142 9.46 16.38 3.41
N ALA A 143 8.77 15.88 4.44
CA ALA A 143 8.84 14.48 4.82
C ALA A 143 8.30 13.55 3.71
N ILE A 144 7.22 13.94 3.04
CA ILE A 144 6.70 13.23 1.86
C ILE A 144 7.76 13.23 0.74
N ASP A 145 8.35 14.38 0.44
CA ASP A 145 9.36 14.52 -0.62
C ASP A 145 10.63 13.69 -0.33
N VAL A 146 11.05 13.61 0.93
CA VAL A 146 12.16 12.76 1.37
C VAL A 146 11.84 11.29 1.15
N ALA A 147 10.62 10.85 1.49
CA ALA A 147 10.19 9.47 1.27
C ALA A 147 10.08 9.12 -0.22
N LYS A 148 9.54 10.02 -1.05
CA LYS A 148 9.53 9.87 -2.52
C LYS A 148 10.95 9.79 -3.08
N SER A 149 11.83 10.71 -2.67
CA SER A 149 13.22 10.74 -3.10
C SER A 149 14.00 9.49 -2.69
N PHE A 150 13.69 8.93 -1.51
CA PHE A 150 14.30 7.68 -1.05
C PHE A 150 13.96 6.53 -2.00
N LEU A 151 12.69 6.34 -2.35
CA LEU A 151 12.27 5.32 -3.30
C LEU A 151 12.77 5.59 -4.72
N ALA A 152 12.77 6.85 -5.16
CA ALA A 152 13.26 7.23 -6.48
C ALA A 152 14.75 6.90 -6.67
N LYS A 153 15.59 7.13 -5.64
CA LYS A 153 17.02 6.75 -5.63
C LYS A 153 17.24 5.24 -5.73
N MET A 154 16.26 4.45 -5.32
CA MET A 154 16.26 2.99 -5.47
C MET A 154 15.57 2.51 -6.75
N PHE A 155 15.04 3.42 -7.59
CA PHE A 155 14.19 3.07 -8.73
C PHE A 155 12.95 2.23 -8.34
N LEU A 156 12.37 2.51 -7.16
CA LEU A 156 11.24 1.76 -6.58
C LEU A 156 9.99 2.63 -6.34
N PHE A 157 9.93 3.87 -6.83
CA PHE A 157 8.75 4.70 -6.63
C PHE A 157 7.60 4.23 -7.55
N PRO A 158 6.48 3.70 -7.02
CA PRO A 158 5.44 3.11 -7.87
C PRO A 158 4.60 4.16 -8.59
N GLU A 159 4.23 3.89 -9.84
CA GLU A 159 3.41 4.80 -10.67
C GLU A 159 1.93 4.85 -10.23
N ASP A 160 1.48 3.84 -9.50
CA ASP A 160 0.11 3.69 -9.05
C ASP A 160 -0.16 4.31 -7.67
N ILE A 161 0.80 5.05 -7.09
CA ILE A 161 0.55 5.84 -5.88
C ILE A 161 -0.36 7.03 -6.18
N ASP A 162 -1.35 7.24 -5.29
CA ASP A 162 -2.21 8.42 -5.27
C ASP A 162 -1.69 9.41 -4.21
N GLU A 163 -1.13 10.53 -4.69
CA GLU A 163 -0.60 11.57 -3.82
C GLU A 163 -1.68 12.22 -2.96
N ASN A 164 -2.93 12.30 -3.44
CA ASN A 164 -4.03 12.89 -2.68
C ASN A 164 -4.48 11.99 -1.52
N LYS A 165 -4.16 10.69 -1.58
CA LYS A 165 -4.42 9.73 -0.51
C LYS A 165 -3.25 9.57 0.46
N THR A 166 -2.09 10.15 0.15
CA THR A 166 -0.91 10.08 1.01
C THR A 166 -1.21 10.73 2.35
N LYS A 167 -0.90 10.03 3.45
CA LYS A 167 -1.18 10.50 4.81
C LYS A 167 0.10 10.72 5.58
N THR A 168 0.10 11.74 6.44
CA THR A 168 1.16 11.97 7.42
C THR A 168 0.62 11.84 8.83
N THR A 169 1.30 11.09 9.68
CA THR A 169 0.99 10.97 11.12
C THR A 169 2.18 11.46 11.94
N LEU A 170 1.93 12.26 12.98
CA LEU A 170 2.99 12.86 13.79
C LEU A 170 3.19 12.07 15.09
N TYR A 171 4.44 11.86 15.46
CA TYR A 171 4.81 11.17 16.69
C TYR A 171 5.90 11.94 17.45
N THR A 172 5.80 11.90 18.78
CA THR A 172 6.92 12.16 19.69
C THR A 172 7.54 10.82 20.13
N ILE A 173 8.70 10.88 20.77
CA ILE A 173 9.37 9.72 21.36
C ILE A 173 9.42 9.92 22.88
N GLU A 174 8.82 8.99 23.61
CA GLU A 174 8.83 8.94 25.08
C GLU A 174 9.20 7.52 25.52
N GLY A 175 10.23 7.37 26.36
CA GLY A 175 10.65 6.06 26.88
C GLY A 175 10.88 4.99 25.79
N ALA A 176 11.56 5.37 24.69
CA ALA A 176 11.80 4.52 23.51
C ALA A 176 10.52 4.03 22.79
N THR A 177 9.39 4.72 22.96
CA THR A 177 8.11 4.41 22.31
C THR A 177 7.62 5.59 21.48
N LEU A 178 6.94 5.31 20.37
CA LEU A 178 6.25 6.32 19.56
C LEU A 178 4.89 6.67 20.17
N ILE A 179 4.71 7.93 20.53
CA ILE A 179 3.44 8.45 21.04
C ILE A 179 2.83 9.40 20.01
N PRO A 180 1.60 9.16 19.52
CA PRO A 180 0.93 10.06 18.58
C PRO A 180 0.81 11.48 19.15
N THR A 181 0.99 12.49 18.30
CA THR A 181 0.78 13.89 18.68
C THR A 181 0.08 14.66 17.57
N SER A 182 -0.58 15.77 17.90
CA SER A 182 -1.18 16.67 16.92
C SER A 182 -0.34 17.94 16.67
N LYS A 183 0.71 18.17 17.48
CA LYS A 183 1.53 19.39 17.42
C LYS A 183 2.86 19.13 16.73
N ILE A 184 3.11 19.85 15.63
CA ILE A 184 4.38 19.77 14.89
C ILE A 184 5.59 20.08 15.79
N SER A 185 5.46 21.07 16.69
CA SER A 185 6.50 21.47 17.64
C SER A 185 6.86 20.43 18.69
N ASN A 186 6.03 19.41 18.88
CA ASN A 186 6.32 18.27 19.76
C ASN A 186 6.75 17.03 18.98
N THR A 187 6.70 17.08 17.65
CA THR A 187 6.98 15.94 16.79
C THR A 187 8.48 15.71 16.72
N LYS A 188 8.89 14.45 16.83
CA LYS A 188 10.25 13.97 16.54
C LYS A 188 10.30 13.02 15.35
N ILE A 189 9.16 12.43 14.98
CA ILE A 189 9.02 11.51 13.86
C ILE A 189 7.75 11.86 13.08
N ILE A 190 7.87 12.00 11.77
CA ILE A 190 6.73 12.06 10.85
C ILE A 190 6.64 10.72 10.14
N ARG A 191 5.52 10.02 10.30
CA ARG A 191 5.18 8.85 9.49
C ARG A 191 4.52 9.31 8.19
N VAL A 192 4.95 8.75 7.07
CA VAL A 192 4.35 8.95 5.75
C VAL A 192 3.83 7.60 5.27
N ASP A 193 2.54 7.54 4.92
CA ASP A 193 1.88 6.36 4.36
C ASP A 193 1.45 6.67 2.91
N PHE A 194 1.97 5.90 1.94
CA PHE A 194 1.61 6.03 0.52
C PHE A 194 0.51 5.03 0.16
N PHE A 195 -0.57 5.48 -0.48
CA PHE A 195 -1.69 4.62 -0.87
C PHE A 195 -1.76 4.51 -2.38
N GLN A 196 -2.14 3.32 -2.87
CA GLN A 196 -2.37 3.11 -4.29
C GLN A 196 -3.67 3.80 -4.76
N LYS A 197 -3.74 4.11 -6.05
CA LYS A 197 -4.93 4.62 -6.75
C LYS A 197 -6.07 3.61 -6.65
N ASP A 198 -7.30 4.12 -6.77
CA ASP A 198 -8.46 3.23 -6.84
C ASP A 198 -8.38 2.33 -8.07
N LEU A 199 -8.82 1.10 -7.90
CA LEU A 199 -8.89 0.12 -8.98
C LEU A 199 -10.36 -0.06 -9.37
N ASP A 200 -10.70 0.26 -10.62
CA ASP A 200 -12.09 0.27 -11.10
C ASP A 200 -13.05 1.08 -10.21
N ASN A 201 -12.58 2.23 -9.70
CA ASN A 201 -13.31 3.10 -8.75
C ASN A 201 -13.53 2.49 -7.35
N PHE A 202 -12.89 1.37 -7.02
CA PHE A 202 -12.90 0.80 -5.68
C PHE A 202 -11.61 1.13 -4.92
N PRO A 203 -11.72 1.53 -3.64
CA PRO A 203 -10.56 1.70 -2.78
C PRO A 203 -9.87 0.38 -2.49
N ILE A 204 -8.53 0.44 -2.45
CA ILE A 204 -7.69 -0.69 -2.06
C ILE A 204 -7.57 -0.69 -0.54
N TYR A 205 -7.84 -1.86 0.06
CA TYR A 205 -7.68 -2.10 1.50
C TYR A 205 -6.51 -3.05 1.74
N TYR A 206 -5.75 -2.76 2.79
CA TYR A 206 -4.58 -3.53 3.19
C TYR A 206 -4.90 -4.41 4.42
N ASP A 207 -4.02 -5.38 4.68
CA ASP A 207 -4.10 -6.32 5.81
C ASP A 207 -4.26 -5.61 7.17
N LYS A 208 -3.59 -4.46 7.34
CA LYS A 208 -3.65 -3.61 8.55
C LYS A 208 -4.73 -2.54 8.49
N GLY A 209 -5.77 -2.76 7.68
CA GLY A 209 -6.92 -1.87 7.54
C GLY A 209 -6.53 -0.53 6.93
N ILE A 210 -6.50 0.52 7.76
CA ILE A 210 -6.26 1.91 7.33
C ILE A 210 -4.78 2.26 7.12
N SER A 211 -3.85 1.35 7.46
CA SER A 211 -2.41 1.58 7.32
C SER A 211 -1.92 1.04 5.97
N SER A 212 -1.07 1.80 5.31
CA SER A 212 -0.44 1.32 4.08
C SER A 212 0.60 0.23 4.35
N THR A 213 0.84 -0.62 3.35
CA THR A 213 1.99 -1.52 3.27
C THR A 213 3.27 -0.81 2.81
N ILE A 214 3.16 0.46 2.42
CA ILE A 214 4.25 1.36 2.05
C ILE A 214 4.26 2.53 3.03
N ASP A 215 5.15 2.48 4.01
CA ASP A 215 5.29 3.53 5.02
C ASP A 215 6.73 3.84 5.39
N PHE A 216 6.96 5.11 5.74
CA PHE A 216 8.26 5.66 6.10
C PHE A 216 8.16 6.41 7.41
N LEU A 217 9.18 6.30 8.26
CA LEU A 217 9.38 7.18 9.40
C LEU A 217 10.53 8.14 9.07
N ILE A 218 10.22 9.43 9.14
CA ILE A 218 11.15 10.52 8.87
C ILE A 218 11.51 11.19 10.19
N GLY A 219 12.81 11.25 10.48
CA GLY A 219 13.37 12.00 11.60
C GLY A 219 14.18 13.19 11.10
N LYS A 220 14.52 14.12 12.01
CA LYS A 220 15.40 15.24 11.73
C LYS A 220 16.67 15.13 12.57
N GLU A 221 17.83 15.21 11.93
CA GLU A 221 19.14 15.17 12.59
C GLU A 221 20.09 16.12 11.87
N ASN A 222 20.79 16.98 12.60
CA ASN A 222 21.65 18.04 12.06
C ASN A 222 20.92 18.94 11.06
N LYS A 223 19.67 19.30 11.38
CA LYS A 223 18.73 20.05 10.51
C LYS A 223 18.37 19.38 9.18
N GLU A 224 18.76 18.13 8.97
CA GLU A 224 18.42 17.37 7.77
C GLU A 224 17.35 16.33 8.05
N LEU A 225 16.38 16.20 7.14
CA LEU A 225 15.39 15.14 7.20
C LEU A 225 15.95 13.84 6.65
N LYS A 226 15.75 12.74 7.39
CA LYS A 226 16.28 11.42 7.05
C LYS A 226 15.22 10.35 7.25
N VAL A 227 15.22 9.36 6.35
CA VAL A 227 14.46 8.13 6.57
C VAL A 227 15.15 7.32 7.67
N VAL A 228 14.47 7.15 8.79
CA VAL A 228 14.96 6.40 9.96
C VAL A 228 14.35 5.01 10.05
N SER A 229 13.21 4.78 9.41
CA SER A 229 12.59 3.47 9.28
C SER A 229 11.72 3.44 8.03
N ALA A 230 11.54 2.28 7.42
CA ALA A 230 10.64 2.12 6.29
C ALA A 230 10.14 0.68 6.17
N ARG A 231 8.95 0.53 5.60
CA ARG A 231 8.39 -0.72 5.10
C ARG A 231 7.91 -0.46 3.69
N PHE A 232 8.34 -1.28 2.75
CA PHE A 232 7.92 -1.20 1.37
C PHE A 232 7.51 -2.59 0.93
N PHE A 233 6.20 -2.81 0.88
CA PHE A 233 5.59 -4.04 0.39
C PHE A 233 4.53 -3.64 -0.65
N HIS A 234 4.98 -3.52 -1.90
CA HIS A 234 4.14 -3.12 -3.02
C HIS A 234 3.77 -4.34 -3.86
N LYS A 235 2.53 -4.38 -4.35
CA LYS A 235 2.05 -5.47 -5.19
C LYS A 235 1.58 -4.90 -6.53
N ASN A 236 2.30 -5.29 -7.58
CA ASN A 236 1.90 -5.01 -8.95
C ASN A 236 0.78 -5.95 -9.35
N ILE A 237 -0.20 -5.44 -10.09
CA ILE A 237 -1.29 -6.22 -10.65
C ILE A 237 -1.15 -6.34 -12.17
N SER A 238 -1.67 -7.43 -12.72
CA SER A 238 -1.78 -7.62 -14.16
C SER A 238 -2.73 -6.61 -14.80
N LYS A 239 -2.50 -6.32 -16.09
CA LYS A 239 -3.42 -5.50 -16.89
C LYS A 239 -4.70 -6.25 -17.27
N THR A 240 -4.67 -7.57 -17.17
CA THR A 240 -5.78 -8.46 -17.51
C THR A 240 -6.56 -8.84 -16.26
N ALA A 241 -7.85 -8.55 -16.28
CA ALA A 241 -8.77 -9.00 -15.25
C ALA A 241 -9.55 -10.24 -15.70
N SER A 242 -10.01 -11.02 -14.73
CA SER A 242 -11.07 -12.02 -14.92
C SER A 242 -12.27 -11.66 -14.05
N THR A 243 -13.48 -11.99 -14.52
CA THR A 243 -14.70 -11.79 -13.74
C THR A 243 -15.00 -12.97 -12.82
N TYR A 244 -15.40 -12.66 -11.60
CA TYR A 244 -15.80 -13.62 -10.56
C TYR A 244 -17.13 -13.21 -9.96
N ALA A 245 -17.97 -14.18 -9.61
CA ALA A 245 -19.22 -13.91 -8.91
C ALA A 245 -18.93 -13.30 -7.54
N ILE A 246 -19.63 -12.22 -7.21
CA ILE A 246 -19.63 -11.68 -5.85
C ILE A 246 -20.46 -12.62 -5.00
N LYS A 247 -19.90 -13.06 -3.87
CA LYS A 247 -20.67 -13.83 -2.90
C LYS A 247 -21.74 -12.91 -2.31
N THR A 248 -22.96 -13.02 -2.81
CA THR A 248 -24.12 -12.38 -2.20
C THR A 248 -24.33 -13.03 -0.83
N ALA A 249 -24.55 -12.19 0.18
CA ALA A 249 -24.82 -12.61 1.55
C ALA A 249 -26.06 -13.52 1.63
#